data_AF-A0A225W1K3-F1
#
_entry.id   AF-A0A225W1K3-F1
#
_cell.length_a   1.000
_cell.length_b   1.000
_cell.length_c   1.000
_cell.angle_alpha   90.00
_cell.angle_beta   90.00
_cell.angle_gamma   90.00
#
_symmetry.space_group_name_H-M   'P 1'
#
loop_
_entity.id
_entity.type
_entity.pdbx_description
1 polymer ?
#
loop_
_entity_poly.entity_id
_entity_poly.type
_entity_poly.pdbx_seq_one_letter_code
_entity_poly.pdbx_strand_id
1 'polypeptide(L)'
;MFQPLRSSAFSANTDAICIGSGRFLRSVLVPTLIAAGSGVVVAQTRGTSFASACIKAQGTYEVDTIQPDGSVQTQEVQVEAAGSLGEVDGRTSFLQLPSKLHKLKFIGFGVTESGIVKDGPAIVDLTELLYNCFLHLPDNGISVINTDNLPKNGDTIKQLVLETEWKDQPSDLKPFRAYVTSKVHFHNTMVDRLTSHREGDALVPLTEPWPTKTLVIEDLVGVLDAKVLSALPGVHIRTTAGQLEQDHLLKLSIANAVHTAMVYLLALTRVKTTCDVLKFPEIRQFLDLLYAKDIAPSLVLRGISKEEAQYAYDEWMGRVEHKHFGLDNFWVGQNAMLKFGVRLFSTVEANVTKDETYRPSVFMAFATAVILRYLTPTQPHARKENDNGPEIFVGAMDSIQDRTPIYSTTEKTWVYANGLCANISTGKVMFMAFATAVILRYLTPRQPDARKENDNGPEIFVGAMDSIQDRTPIYSTTEKTWLYANGLSANISTGKYEFMDGEK
;
A
#
# COMPACT_ATOMS: atom_id res chain seq x y z
N MET A 1 -27.30 -0.56 17.14
CA MET A 1 -25.93 -0.35 16.63
C MET A 1 -25.43 1.01 17.08
N PHE A 2 -24.10 1.22 17.19
CA PHE A 2 -23.52 2.51 17.61
C PHE A 2 -24.08 3.04 18.95
N GLN A 3 -24.26 2.14 19.90
CA GLN A 3 -24.63 2.44 21.29
C GLN A 3 -23.49 1.99 22.21
N PRO A 4 -23.33 2.61 23.39
CA PRO A 4 -22.31 2.19 24.34
C PRO A 4 -22.46 0.70 24.66
N LEU A 5 -21.35 -0.04 24.61
CA LEU A 5 -21.38 -1.51 24.74
C LEU A 5 -21.30 -2.00 26.19
N ARG A 6 -20.97 -1.10 27.14
CA ARG A 6 -20.74 -1.43 28.56
C ARG A 6 -21.44 -0.49 29.54
N SER A 7 -22.16 0.50 29.04
CA SER A 7 -22.82 1.54 29.85
C SER A 7 -24.15 1.94 29.22
N SER A 8 -24.96 2.73 29.94
CA SER A 8 -26.21 3.29 29.42
C SER A 8 -26.00 4.54 28.56
N ALA A 9 -24.83 5.18 28.63
CA ALA A 9 -24.49 6.40 27.92
C ALA A 9 -22.99 6.43 27.57
N PHE A 10 -22.63 7.17 26.51
CA PHE A 10 -21.23 7.37 26.13
C PHE A 10 -20.47 8.07 27.26
N SER A 11 -19.20 7.67 27.44
CA SER A 11 -18.34 8.31 28.42
C SER A 11 -18.09 9.79 28.06
N ALA A 12 -17.77 10.60 29.07
CA ALA A 12 -17.46 12.03 28.86
C ALA A 12 -16.17 12.29 28.05
N ASN A 13 -15.37 11.24 27.80
CA ASN A 13 -14.19 11.26 26.95
C ASN A 13 -14.40 10.54 25.61
N THR A 14 -15.63 10.10 25.27
CA THR A 14 -15.91 9.58 23.93
C THR A 14 -15.93 10.73 22.93
N ASP A 15 -14.79 10.95 22.27
CA ASP A 15 -14.54 12.09 21.38
C ASP A 15 -13.95 11.66 20.02
N ALA A 16 -13.95 10.36 19.73
CA ALA A 16 -13.41 9.82 18.50
C ALA A 16 -14.38 8.87 17.79
N ILE A 17 -14.55 9.07 16.48
CA ILE A 17 -15.22 8.14 15.57
C ILE A 17 -14.20 7.65 14.54
N CYS A 18 -14.10 6.35 14.30
CA CYS A 18 -13.25 5.79 13.26
C CYS A 18 -14.09 5.13 12.16
N ILE A 19 -13.98 5.62 10.93
CA ILE A 19 -14.61 5.04 9.74
C ILE A 19 -13.63 4.06 9.10
N GLY A 20 -14.03 2.80 9.05
CA GLY A 20 -13.18 1.68 8.69
C GLY A 20 -12.92 0.75 9.89
N SER A 21 -12.75 -0.54 9.61
CA SER A 21 -12.41 -1.56 10.61
C SER A 21 -11.25 -2.44 10.16
N GLY A 22 -10.41 -1.90 9.26
CA GLY A 22 -9.23 -2.58 8.73
C GLY A 22 -8.18 -2.85 9.80
N ARG A 23 -7.27 -3.79 9.51
CA ARG A 23 -6.21 -4.23 10.42
C ARG A 23 -5.32 -3.08 10.88
N PHE A 24 -4.90 -2.21 9.95
CA PHE A 24 -4.03 -1.08 10.28
C PHE A 24 -4.72 -0.10 11.25
N LEU A 25 -5.92 0.36 10.92
CA LEU A 25 -6.68 1.27 11.78
C LEU A 25 -6.90 0.68 13.20
N ARG A 26 -7.21 -0.62 13.29
CA ARG A 26 -7.41 -1.31 14.57
C ARG A 26 -6.13 -1.63 15.35
N SER A 27 -4.99 -1.73 14.69
CA SER A 27 -3.71 -2.00 15.34
C SER A 27 -2.87 -0.75 15.58
N VAL A 28 -3.24 0.39 14.99
CA VAL A 28 -2.48 1.64 15.08
C VAL A 28 -3.37 2.78 15.58
N LEU A 29 -4.23 3.35 14.74
CA LEU A 29 -4.93 4.59 15.09
C LEU A 29 -5.89 4.45 16.28
N VAL A 30 -6.68 3.36 16.33
CA VAL A 30 -7.60 3.15 17.45
C VAL A 30 -6.84 3.02 18.78
N PRO A 31 -5.81 2.14 18.91
CA PRO A 31 -4.96 2.12 20.09
C PRO A 31 -4.29 3.46 20.40
N THR A 32 -3.81 4.21 19.40
CA THR A 32 -3.21 5.54 19.59
C THR A 32 -4.18 6.52 20.24
N LEU A 33 -5.42 6.60 19.73
CA LEU A 33 -6.44 7.50 20.28
C LEU A 33 -6.83 7.09 21.70
N ILE A 34 -6.99 5.79 21.97
CA ILE A 34 -7.28 5.28 23.31
C ILE A 34 -6.14 5.61 24.29
N ALA A 35 -4.88 5.41 23.88
CA ALA A 35 -3.72 5.75 24.68
C ALA A 35 -3.58 7.26 24.93
N ALA A 36 -4.09 8.09 24.01
CA ALA A 36 -4.21 9.54 24.18
C ALA A 36 -5.41 9.96 25.06
N GLY A 37 -6.22 9.02 25.55
CA GLY A 37 -7.32 9.25 26.47
C GLY A 37 -8.71 9.31 25.84
N SER A 38 -8.84 9.07 24.53
CA SER A 38 -10.11 9.10 23.81
C SER A 38 -10.92 7.81 23.99
N GLY A 39 -12.23 7.96 24.20
CA GLY A 39 -13.20 6.90 23.95
C GLY A 39 -13.50 6.83 22.45
N VAL A 40 -13.38 5.63 21.86
CA VAL A 40 -13.44 5.45 20.40
C VAL A 40 -14.69 4.66 19.99
N VAL A 41 -15.39 5.17 18.98
CA VAL A 41 -16.47 4.47 18.26
C VAL A 41 -15.94 3.99 16.91
N VAL A 42 -16.15 2.72 16.54
CA VAL A 42 -15.66 2.16 15.25
C VAL A 42 -16.82 1.80 14.32
N ALA A 43 -16.79 2.32 13.10
CA ALA A 43 -17.75 2.07 12.04
C ALA A 43 -17.16 1.18 10.95
N GLN A 44 -17.63 -0.07 10.86
CA GLN A 44 -17.28 -0.98 9.78
C GLN A 44 -17.99 -0.54 8.49
N THR A 45 -17.24 -0.24 7.43
CA THR A 45 -17.80 0.32 6.19
C THR A 45 -18.61 -0.68 5.36
N ARG A 46 -18.29 -1.98 5.44
CA ARG A 46 -18.95 -3.05 4.67
C ARG A 46 -19.05 -4.34 5.49
N GLY A 47 -20.16 -5.06 5.34
CA GLY A 47 -20.43 -6.28 6.09
C GLY A 47 -20.56 -6.03 7.60
N THR A 48 -20.70 -7.08 8.40
CA THR A 48 -21.05 -6.95 9.84
C THR A 48 -20.13 -7.72 10.78
N SER A 49 -19.13 -8.43 10.24
CA SER A 49 -18.30 -9.39 10.98
C SER A 49 -17.59 -8.77 12.20
N PHE A 50 -16.89 -7.66 12.01
CA PHE A 50 -16.18 -6.98 13.10
C PHE A 50 -17.16 -6.37 14.10
N ALA A 51 -18.18 -5.65 13.62
CA ALA A 51 -19.18 -5.03 14.49
C ALA A 51 -19.88 -6.09 15.38
N SER A 52 -20.27 -7.23 14.80
CA SER A 52 -20.91 -8.33 15.51
C SER A 52 -19.98 -8.97 16.54
N ALA A 53 -18.70 -9.19 16.18
CA ALA A 53 -17.70 -9.72 17.09
C ALA A 53 -17.47 -8.80 18.29
N CYS A 54 -17.31 -7.49 18.05
CA CYS A 54 -17.18 -6.49 19.12
C CYS A 54 -18.41 -6.45 20.01
N ILE A 55 -19.63 -6.48 19.45
CA ILE A 55 -20.87 -6.50 20.26
C ILE A 55 -20.89 -7.75 21.16
N LYS A 56 -20.58 -8.92 20.60
CA LYS A 56 -20.51 -10.19 21.36
C LYS A 56 -19.45 -10.13 22.47
N ALA A 57 -18.34 -9.47 22.22
CA ALA A 57 -17.24 -9.29 23.16
C ALA A 57 -17.38 -8.01 24.03
N GLN A 58 -18.56 -7.40 24.12
CA GLN A 58 -18.80 -6.20 24.94
C GLN A 58 -17.83 -5.05 24.65
N GLY A 59 -17.50 -4.87 23.37
CA GLY A 59 -16.65 -3.79 22.86
C GLY A 59 -15.16 -4.03 23.00
N THR A 60 -14.70 -5.27 23.16
CA THR A 60 -13.27 -5.61 23.07
C THR A 60 -12.95 -6.32 21.76
N TYR A 61 -11.72 -6.15 21.29
CA TYR A 61 -11.11 -6.98 20.27
C TYR A 61 -9.62 -7.14 20.55
N GLU A 62 -9.02 -8.19 20.00
CA GLU A 62 -7.61 -8.49 20.20
C GLU A 62 -6.74 -7.93 19.07
N VAL A 63 -5.51 -7.58 19.42
CA VAL A 63 -4.41 -7.29 18.49
C VAL A 63 -3.20 -8.08 18.93
N ASP A 64 -2.68 -8.92 18.05
CA ASP A 64 -1.46 -9.68 18.28
C ASP A 64 -0.24 -8.90 17.79
N THR A 65 0.79 -8.87 18.62
CA THR A 65 2.13 -8.40 18.27
C THR A 65 3.08 -9.58 18.38
N ILE A 66 3.69 -9.99 17.28
CA ILE A 66 4.71 -11.03 17.28
C ILE A 66 6.08 -10.42 17.52
N GLN A 67 6.79 -10.93 18.51
CA GLN A 67 8.09 -10.46 18.93
C GLN A 67 9.21 -11.12 18.10
N PRO A 68 10.44 -10.56 18.10
CA PRO A 68 11.56 -11.12 17.35
C PRO A 68 11.89 -12.59 17.68
N ASP A 69 11.62 -13.04 18.92
CA ASP A 69 11.81 -14.42 19.36
C ASP A 69 10.66 -15.37 18.96
N GLY A 70 9.63 -14.85 18.31
CA GLY A 70 8.44 -15.57 17.87
C GLY A 70 7.33 -15.66 18.91
N SER A 71 7.54 -15.16 20.13
CA SER A 71 6.46 -15.04 21.12
C SER A 71 5.40 -14.05 20.63
N VAL A 72 4.13 -14.35 20.92
CA VAL A 72 3.01 -13.48 20.54
C VAL A 72 2.46 -12.83 21.80
N GLN A 73 2.45 -11.51 21.81
CA GLN A 73 1.78 -10.71 22.83
C GLN A 73 0.42 -10.26 22.29
N THR A 74 -0.65 -10.68 22.97
CA THR A 74 -2.01 -10.25 22.64
C THR A 74 -2.39 -9.05 23.51
N GLN A 75 -2.78 -7.96 22.87
CA GLN A 75 -3.37 -6.79 23.50
C GLN A 75 -4.88 -6.81 23.30
N GLU A 76 -5.64 -6.71 24.38
CA GLU A 76 -7.08 -6.42 24.30
C GLU A 76 -7.27 -4.90 24.14
N VAL A 77 -7.97 -4.52 23.07
CA VAL A 77 -8.31 -3.13 22.76
C VAL A 77 -9.80 -2.93 23.00
N GLN A 78 -10.13 -1.91 23.77
CA GLN A 78 -11.48 -1.63 24.22
C GLN A 78 -12.06 -0.39 23.53
N VAL A 79 -13.15 -0.57 22.79
CA VAL A 79 -13.90 0.51 22.11
C VAL A 79 -15.23 0.76 22.82
N GLU A 80 -15.73 1.98 22.75
CA GLU A 80 -16.99 2.40 23.40
C GLU A 80 -18.21 1.87 22.65
N ALA A 81 -18.16 1.91 21.32
CA ALA A 81 -19.18 1.35 20.47
C ALA A 81 -18.61 0.83 19.14
N ALA A 82 -19.32 -0.12 18.55
CA ALA A 82 -19.07 -0.59 17.20
C ALA A 82 -20.39 -0.72 16.42
N GLY A 83 -20.34 -0.57 15.11
CA GLY A 83 -21.49 -0.75 14.24
C GLY A 83 -21.08 -0.91 12.78
N SER A 84 -22.03 -1.27 11.93
CA SER A 84 -21.82 -1.41 10.49
C SER A 84 -22.56 -0.32 9.72
N LEU A 85 -21.90 0.27 8.73
CA LEU A 85 -22.49 1.14 7.72
C LEU A 85 -23.04 0.34 6.53
N GLY A 86 -22.74 -0.95 6.46
CA GLY A 86 -23.30 -1.87 5.46
C GLY A 86 -24.78 -2.23 5.71
N GLU A 87 -25.34 -1.81 6.85
CA GLU A 87 -26.75 -1.97 7.20
C GLU A 87 -27.42 -0.59 7.31
N VAL A 88 -28.64 -0.47 6.79
CA VAL A 88 -29.39 0.81 6.76
C VAL A 88 -29.56 1.38 8.17
N ASP A 89 -30.04 0.58 9.13
CA ASP A 89 -30.25 1.02 10.51
C ASP A 89 -28.93 1.41 11.21
N GLY A 90 -27.85 0.74 10.84
CA GLY A 90 -26.51 1.02 11.34
C GLY A 90 -26.02 2.37 10.84
N ARG A 91 -26.14 2.63 9.54
CA ARG A 91 -25.82 3.92 8.92
C ARG A 91 -26.69 5.05 9.51
N THR A 92 -27.98 4.85 9.68
CA THR A 92 -28.87 5.83 10.32
C THR A 92 -28.42 6.15 11.75
N SER A 93 -28.05 5.13 12.53
CA SER A 93 -27.55 5.31 13.91
C SER A 93 -26.20 6.04 13.94
N PHE A 94 -25.33 5.78 12.96
CA PHE A 94 -24.02 6.42 12.81
C PHE A 94 -24.15 7.92 12.56
N LEU A 95 -25.03 8.34 11.65
CA LEU A 95 -25.23 9.76 11.32
C LEU A 95 -25.78 10.58 12.50
N GLN A 96 -26.38 9.92 13.51
CA GLN A 96 -26.83 10.57 14.73
C GLN A 96 -25.71 10.75 15.78
N LEU A 97 -24.51 10.18 15.59
CA LEU A 97 -23.44 10.26 16.59
C LEU A 97 -23.05 11.70 16.96
N PRO A 98 -22.98 12.69 16.04
CA PRO A 98 -22.63 14.07 16.41
C PRO A 98 -23.59 14.70 17.43
N SER A 99 -24.87 14.31 17.44
CA SER A 99 -25.81 14.81 18.46
C SER A 99 -25.66 14.12 19.82
N LYS A 100 -24.95 12.99 19.89
CA LYS A 100 -24.70 12.20 21.12
C LYS A 100 -23.30 12.41 21.68
N LEU A 101 -22.33 12.78 20.83
CA LEU A 101 -20.92 12.93 21.17
C LEU A 101 -20.53 14.42 21.17
N HIS A 102 -20.98 15.17 22.18
CA HIS A 102 -20.81 16.62 22.23
C HIS A 102 -19.35 17.11 22.24
N LYS A 103 -18.40 16.24 22.59
CA LYS A 103 -16.97 16.53 22.58
C LYS A 103 -16.22 15.93 21.40
N LEU A 104 -16.92 15.42 20.39
CA LEU A 104 -16.29 14.84 19.20
C LEU A 104 -15.20 15.78 18.67
N LYS A 105 -13.99 15.24 18.57
CA LYS A 105 -12.77 15.92 18.15
C LYS A 105 -12.05 15.16 17.03
N PHE A 106 -12.08 13.83 17.05
CA PHE A 106 -11.35 13.02 16.09
C PHE A 106 -12.28 12.23 15.17
N ILE A 107 -11.96 12.26 13.88
CA ILE A 107 -12.48 11.31 12.91
C ILE A 107 -11.30 10.54 12.31
N GLY A 108 -11.13 9.29 12.73
CA GLY A 108 -10.21 8.37 12.06
C GLY A 108 -10.81 7.87 10.75
N PHE A 109 -10.00 7.78 9.70
CA PHE A 109 -10.44 7.32 8.39
C PHE A 109 -9.46 6.28 7.84
N GLY A 110 -9.95 5.11 7.45
CA GLY A 110 -9.12 4.03 6.91
C GLY A 110 -9.95 3.03 6.11
N VAL A 111 -10.04 3.26 4.81
CA VAL A 111 -10.99 2.59 3.90
C VAL A 111 -10.33 1.97 2.68
N THR A 112 -8.99 1.87 2.68
CA THR A 112 -8.12 1.53 1.56
C THR A 112 -8.14 2.58 0.45
N GLU A 113 -7.11 2.57 -0.39
CA GLU A 113 -7.00 3.47 -1.54
C GLU A 113 -8.21 3.34 -2.48
N SER A 114 -8.76 2.12 -2.60
CA SER A 114 -9.96 1.85 -3.42
C SER A 114 -11.25 2.44 -2.86
N GLY A 115 -11.25 2.81 -1.57
CA GLY A 115 -12.38 3.48 -0.91
C GLY A 115 -12.34 5.01 -1.02
N ILE A 116 -11.21 5.58 -1.42
CA ILE A 116 -11.01 7.04 -1.56
C ILE A 116 -11.34 7.42 -3.00
N VAL A 117 -12.64 7.46 -3.31
CA VAL A 117 -13.15 7.77 -4.66
C VAL A 117 -14.32 8.76 -4.52
N LYS A 118 -14.41 9.70 -5.45
CA LYS A 118 -15.52 10.67 -5.52
C LYS A 118 -16.87 9.94 -5.55
N ASP A 119 -17.81 10.42 -4.74
CA ASP A 119 -19.16 9.85 -4.59
C ASP A 119 -19.18 8.38 -4.12
N GLY A 120 -18.01 7.85 -3.70
CA GLY A 120 -17.89 6.52 -3.13
C GLY A 120 -18.52 6.46 -1.73
N PRO A 121 -19.07 5.30 -1.31
CA PRO A 121 -19.83 5.20 -0.06
C PRO A 121 -19.10 5.74 1.18
N ALA A 122 -17.79 5.50 1.30
CA ALA A 122 -17.00 5.96 2.43
C ALA A 122 -16.84 7.49 2.48
N ILE A 123 -16.67 8.14 1.33
CA ILE A 123 -16.58 9.60 1.23
C ILE A 123 -17.95 10.24 1.46
N VAL A 124 -19.02 9.62 0.95
CA VAL A 124 -20.40 10.05 1.20
C VAL A 124 -20.72 9.97 2.70
N ASP A 125 -20.39 8.84 3.35
CA ASP A 125 -20.60 8.67 4.80
C ASP A 125 -19.80 9.68 5.63
N LEU A 126 -18.55 9.98 5.25
CA LEU A 126 -17.76 11.03 5.90
C LEU A 126 -18.37 12.41 5.70
N THR A 127 -18.79 12.74 4.48
CA THR A 127 -19.40 14.04 4.13
C THR A 127 -20.68 14.25 4.92
N GLU A 128 -21.57 13.26 4.95
CA GLU A 128 -22.81 13.32 5.73
C GLU A 128 -22.54 13.39 7.25
N LEU A 129 -21.53 12.66 7.76
CA LEU A 129 -21.13 12.77 9.17
C LEU A 129 -20.65 14.18 9.52
N LEU A 130 -19.80 14.77 8.67
CA LEU A 130 -19.31 16.14 8.85
C LEU A 130 -20.44 17.17 8.74
N TYR A 131 -21.42 16.94 7.86
CA TYR A 131 -22.61 17.77 7.79
C TYR A 131 -23.43 17.71 9.09
N ASN A 132 -23.58 16.52 9.69
CA ASN A 132 -24.21 16.39 11.00
C ASN A 132 -23.37 17.03 12.12
N CYS A 133 -22.04 17.01 12.03
CA CYS A 133 -21.16 17.77 12.93
C CYS A 133 -21.38 19.28 12.77
N PHE A 134 -21.50 19.79 11.56
CA PHE A 134 -21.84 21.19 11.31
C PHE A 134 -23.17 21.59 11.97
N LEU A 135 -24.20 20.74 11.90
CA LEU A 135 -25.51 21.03 12.49
C LEU A 135 -25.53 20.95 14.02
N HIS A 136 -24.81 20.00 14.61
CA HIS A 136 -24.92 19.71 16.04
C HIS A 136 -23.73 20.17 16.88
N LEU A 137 -22.57 20.35 16.25
CA LEU A 137 -21.28 20.69 16.87
C LEU A 137 -20.55 21.81 16.07
N PRO A 138 -21.23 22.92 15.71
CA PRO A 138 -20.66 23.96 14.83
C PRO A 138 -19.39 24.61 15.38
N ASP A 139 -19.21 24.59 16.71
CA ASP A 139 -18.09 25.22 17.39
C ASP A 139 -16.88 24.29 17.57
N ASN A 140 -17.07 22.97 17.47
CA ASN A 140 -16.00 21.99 17.66
C ASN A 140 -15.00 22.04 16.50
N GLY A 141 -13.71 22.00 16.84
CA GLY A 141 -12.65 21.69 15.87
C GLY A 141 -12.57 20.18 15.68
N ILE A 142 -12.66 19.72 14.43
CA ILE A 142 -12.63 18.30 14.08
C ILE A 142 -11.33 17.98 13.34
N SER A 143 -10.54 17.06 13.86
CA SER A 143 -9.35 16.52 13.20
C SER A 143 -9.70 15.21 12.48
N VAL A 144 -9.60 15.22 11.16
CA VAL A 144 -9.73 14.03 10.31
C VAL A 144 -8.33 13.46 10.09
N ILE A 145 -8.09 12.24 10.56
CA ILE A 145 -6.79 11.55 10.49
C ILE A 145 -6.94 10.32 9.61
N ASN A 146 -6.31 10.34 8.42
CA ASN A 146 -6.31 9.20 7.51
C ASN A 146 -5.19 8.20 7.85
N THR A 147 -5.43 6.92 7.59
CA THR A 147 -4.49 5.81 7.74
C THR A 147 -4.26 5.01 6.45
N ASP A 148 -4.80 5.46 5.34
CA ASP A 148 -4.56 4.89 4.02
C ASP A 148 -3.24 5.41 3.43
N ASN A 149 -2.52 4.52 2.76
CA ASN A 149 -1.16 4.76 2.27
C ASN A 149 -1.15 5.50 0.91
N LEU A 150 -1.75 6.69 0.89
CA LEU A 150 -1.81 7.61 -0.25
C LEU A 150 -1.00 8.88 0.07
N PRO A 151 -0.25 9.48 -0.87
CA PRO A 151 0.34 10.79 -0.66
C PRO A 151 -0.77 11.86 -0.53
N LYS A 152 -0.53 12.89 0.30
CA LYS A 152 -1.47 14.02 0.50
C LYS A 152 -2.90 13.54 0.80
N ASN A 153 -3.00 12.53 1.65
CA ASN A 153 -4.25 11.81 1.87
C ASN A 153 -5.31 12.66 2.60
N GLY A 154 -4.91 13.60 3.46
CA GLY A 154 -5.80 14.58 4.08
C GLY A 154 -6.33 15.58 3.05
N ASP A 155 -5.45 16.16 2.24
CA ASP A 155 -5.85 17.10 1.16
C ASP A 155 -6.81 16.44 0.17
N THR A 156 -6.50 15.21 -0.25
CA THR A 156 -7.33 14.44 -1.18
C THR A 156 -8.73 14.21 -0.60
N ILE A 157 -8.83 13.79 0.67
CA ILE A 157 -10.13 13.61 1.32
C ILE A 157 -10.88 14.94 1.42
N LYS A 158 -10.22 16.02 1.83
CA LYS A 158 -10.85 17.34 1.93
C LYS A 158 -11.46 17.77 0.60
N GLN A 159 -10.71 17.61 -0.49
CA GLN A 159 -11.20 17.89 -1.84
C GLN A 159 -12.44 17.04 -2.15
N LEU A 160 -12.36 15.73 -1.95
CA LEU A 160 -13.47 14.82 -2.23
C LEU A 160 -14.71 15.16 -1.40
N VAL A 161 -14.58 15.47 -0.11
CA VAL A 161 -15.70 15.90 0.74
C VAL A 161 -16.38 17.16 0.21
N LEU A 162 -15.61 18.13 -0.28
CA LEU A 162 -16.16 19.39 -0.82
C LEU A 162 -16.86 19.23 -2.18
N GLU A 163 -16.44 18.22 -2.94
CA GLU A 163 -16.95 17.90 -4.29
C GLU A 163 -18.03 16.82 -4.32
N THR A 164 -18.21 16.06 -3.23
CA THR A 164 -19.13 14.93 -3.17
C THR A 164 -20.57 15.42 -3.12
N GLU A 165 -21.42 14.74 -3.89
CA GLU A 165 -22.86 14.89 -3.82
C GLU A 165 -23.44 13.76 -2.98
N TRP A 166 -24.48 14.06 -2.19
CA TRP A 166 -25.16 13.05 -1.38
C TRP A 166 -26.66 13.26 -1.37
N LYS A 167 -27.36 12.22 -0.93
CA LYS A 167 -28.82 12.22 -0.86
C LYS A 167 -29.30 13.22 0.19
N ASP A 168 -30.34 13.98 -0.14
CA ASP A 168 -30.95 14.97 0.77
C ASP A 168 -30.00 16.13 1.14
N GLN A 169 -28.94 16.37 0.34
CA GLN A 169 -28.07 17.54 0.49
C GLN A 169 -28.88 18.84 0.39
N PRO A 170 -28.61 19.84 1.26
CA PRO A 170 -29.30 21.13 1.17
C PRO A 170 -28.92 21.86 -0.13
N SER A 171 -29.82 22.72 -0.62
CA SER A 171 -29.58 23.49 -1.84
C SER A 171 -28.47 24.55 -1.69
N ASP A 172 -28.27 25.09 -0.49
CA ASP A 172 -27.15 25.98 -0.18
C ASP A 172 -26.10 25.30 0.72
N LEU A 173 -24.98 24.92 0.11
CA LEU A 173 -23.85 24.30 0.79
C LEU A 173 -22.80 25.31 1.27
N LYS A 174 -22.96 26.61 1.03
CA LYS A 174 -21.94 27.61 1.40
C LYS A 174 -21.61 27.61 2.90
N PRO A 175 -22.60 27.55 3.83
CA PRO A 175 -22.30 27.52 5.26
C PRO A 175 -21.53 26.25 5.67
N PHE A 176 -21.92 25.09 5.14
CA PHE A 176 -21.24 23.84 5.40
C PHE A 176 -19.81 23.84 4.87
N ARG A 177 -19.58 24.32 3.64
CA ARG A 177 -18.23 24.43 3.06
C ARG A 177 -17.35 25.39 3.85
N ALA A 178 -17.92 26.48 4.37
CA ALA A 178 -17.20 27.39 5.26
C ALA A 178 -16.83 26.73 6.59
N TYR A 179 -17.73 25.92 7.16
CA TYR A 179 -17.44 25.08 8.34
C TYR A 179 -16.30 24.10 8.07
N VAL A 180 -16.39 23.29 6.99
CA VAL A 180 -15.34 22.33 6.61
C VAL A 180 -13.99 23.03 6.42
N THR A 181 -13.98 24.24 5.87
CA THR A 181 -12.73 24.98 5.63
C THR A 181 -12.12 25.55 6.92
N SER A 182 -12.94 25.95 7.89
CA SER A 182 -12.50 26.70 9.08
C SER A 182 -12.43 25.89 10.38
N LYS A 183 -13.20 24.80 10.48
CA LYS A 183 -13.35 23.98 11.69
C LYS A 183 -12.89 22.53 11.52
N VAL A 184 -12.74 22.06 10.28
CA VAL A 184 -12.30 20.68 10.01
C VAL A 184 -10.87 20.69 9.48
N HIS A 185 -9.99 19.99 10.19
CA HIS A 185 -8.57 19.87 9.92
C HIS A 185 -8.31 18.48 9.34
N PHE A 186 -8.07 18.41 8.03
CA PHE A 186 -7.72 17.17 7.36
C PHE A 186 -6.21 17.02 7.39
N HIS A 187 -5.72 16.13 8.25
CA HIS A 187 -4.30 15.93 8.43
C HIS A 187 -3.75 14.99 7.37
N ASN A 188 -2.69 15.41 6.68
CA ASN A 188 -1.90 14.49 5.88
C ASN A 188 -1.09 13.58 6.81
N THR A 189 -0.96 12.31 6.45
CA THR A 189 -0.26 11.32 7.27
C THR A 189 0.66 10.42 6.48
N MET A 190 1.72 9.98 7.13
CA MET A 190 2.53 8.84 6.73
C MET A 190 2.32 7.74 7.77
N VAL A 191 2.02 6.54 7.30
CA VAL A 191 1.73 5.38 8.14
C VAL A 191 2.65 4.22 7.82
N ASP A 192 3.16 3.50 8.82
CA ASP A 192 4.01 2.34 8.60
C ASP A 192 3.92 1.31 9.74
N ARG A 193 3.38 0.13 9.42
CA ARG A 193 3.37 -1.05 10.28
C ARG A 193 2.95 -2.22 9.42
N LEU A 194 3.76 -3.27 9.41
CA LEU A 194 3.42 -4.49 8.72
C LEU A 194 2.30 -5.20 9.48
N THR A 195 1.21 -5.50 8.76
CA THR A 195 0.03 -6.14 9.34
C THR A 195 -0.38 -7.38 8.55
N SER A 196 -0.72 -8.43 9.28
CA SER A 196 -1.32 -9.69 8.86
C SER A 196 -2.52 -9.98 9.79
N HIS A 197 -2.92 -11.23 9.92
CA HIS A 197 -3.96 -11.68 10.84
C HIS A 197 -3.51 -12.97 11.54
N ARG A 198 -4.13 -13.26 12.68
CA ARG A 198 -3.93 -14.52 13.40
C ARG A 198 -4.31 -15.69 12.49
N GLU A 199 -3.51 -16.74 12.53
CA GLU A 199 -3.83 -17.96 11.79
C GLU A 199 -5.20 -18.51 12.23
N GLY A 200 -6.08 -18.77 11.27
CA GLY A 200 -7.45 -19.24 11.53
C GLY A 200 -8.43 -18.15 11.97
N ASP A 201 -8.00 -16.91 12.22
CA ASP A 201 -8.88 -15.81 12.62
C ASP A 201 -8.49 -14.47 11.98
N ALA A 202 -9.18 -14.13 10.89
CA ALA A 202 -8.98 -12.88 10.16
C ALA A 202 -9.42 -11.62 10.94
N LEU A 203 -10.19 -11.76 12.03
CA LEU A 203 -10.65 -10.63 12.82
C LEU A 203 -9.58 -10.14 13.80
N VAL A 204 -8.61 -10.95 14.18
CA VAL A 204 -7.50 -10.52 15.04
C VAL A 204 -6.32 -10.06 14.18
N PRO A 205 -6.00 -8.75 14.14
CA PRO A 205 -4.81 -8.28 13.45
C PRO A 205 -3.56 -8.88 14.10
N LEU A 206 -2.63 -9.37 13.29
CA LEU A 206 -1.30 -9.77 13.70
C LEU A 206 -0.31 -8.76 13.16
N THR A 207 0.60 -8.26 13.99
CA THR A 207 1.49 -7.16 13.64
C THR A 207 2.90 -7.40 14.15
N GLU A 208 3.88 -6.74 13.52
CA GLU A 208 5.20 -6.54 14.10
C GLU A 208 5.15 -5.54 15.28
N PRO A 209 6.21 -5.44 16.11
CA PRO A 209 6.35 -4.36 17.08
C PRO A 209 6.30 -2.99 16.40
N TRP A 210 5.96 -1.94 17.15
CA TRP A 210 5.85 -0.57 16.61
C TRP A 210 7.17 -0.11 15.97
N PRO A 211 7.20 0.24 14.67
CA PRO A 211 8.35 0.89 14.06
C PRO A 211 8.62 2.28 14.64
N THR A 212 9.85 2.78 14.49
CA THR A 212 10.27 4.12 14.93
C THR A 212 9.33 5.21 14.44
N LYS A 213 8.83 5.11 13.21
CA LYS A 213 7.84 6.02 12.61
C LYS A 213 6.61 5.23 12.16
N THR A 214 5.71 4.94 13.09
CA THR A 214 4.47 4.19 12.83
C THR A 214 3.35 5.07 12.28
N LEU A 215 3.13 6.24 12.89
CA LEU A 215 2.11 7.19 12.50
C LEU A 215 2.69 8.60 12.60
N VAL A 216 2.92 9.21 11.44
CA VAL A 216 3.36 10.60 11.34
C VAL A 216 2.18 11.43 10.87
N ILE A 217 1.86 12.50 11.58
CA ILE A 217 0.73 13.38 11.30
C ILE A 217 1.25 14.79 11.09
N GLU A 218 0.90 15.40 9.97
CA GLU A 218 1.15 16.83 9.74
C GLU A 218 0.06 17.67 10.41
N ASP A 219 0.46 18.58 11.28
CA ASP A 219 -0.39 19.54 11.96
C ASP A 219 0.23 20.93 11.95
N LEU A 220 0.15 21.59 10.79
CA LEU A 220 0.67 22.94 10.60
C LEU A 220 -0.13 24.01 11.36
N VAL A 221 -1.36 23.68 11.78
CA VAL A 221 -2.26 24.60 12.49
C VAL A 221 -2.09 24.48 14.01
N GLY A 222 -1.56 23.36 14.51
CA GLY A 222 -1.31 23.13 15.93
C GLY A 222 -2.60 22.84 16.72
N VAL A 223 -3.55 22.13 16.11
CA VAL A 223 -4.84 21.76 16.74
C VAL A 223 -4.78 20.44 17.51
N LEU A 224 -3.74 19.63 17.27
CA LEU A 224 -3.48 18.39 17.98
C LEU A 224 -2.68 18.66 19.26
N ASP A 225 -2.88 17.82 20.27
CA ASP A 225 -1.99 17.81 21.44
C ASP A 225 -0.72 17.05 21.06
N ALA A 226 0.23 17.78 20.48
CA ALA A 226 1.48 17.21 20.01
C ALA A 226 2.31 16.57 21.13
N LYS A 227 2.19 17.06 22.37
CA LYS A 227 2.91 16.51 23.52
C LYS A 227 2.37 15.15 23.93
N VAL A 228 1.04 15.01 24.00
CA VAL A 228 0.39 13.73 24.32
C VAL A 228 0.64 12.71 23.21
N LEU A 229 0.41 13.10 21.94
CA LEU A 229 0.54 12.17 20.83
C LEU A 229 1.99 11.75 20.59
N SER A 230 2.96 12.67 20.62
CA SER A 230 4.38 12.34 20.37
C SER A 230 5.06 11.61 21.54
N ALA A 231 4.40 11.51 22.71
CA ALA A 231 4.86 10.65 23.80
C ALA A 231 4.55 9.16 23.56
N LEU A 232 3.66 8.86 22.60
CA LEU A 232 3.32 7.49 22.24
C LEU A 232 4.39 6.92 21.30
N PRO A 233 4.82 5.66 21.51
CA PRO A 233 5.83 5.02 20.66
C PRO A 233 5.44 5.07 19.17
N GLY A 234 6.38 5.48 18.32
CA GLY A 234 6.16 5.50 16.87
C GLY A 234 5.25 6.62 16.35
N VAL A 235 4.70 7.48 17.20
CA VAL A 235 3.81 8.58 16.79
C VAL A 235 4.60 9.89 16.73
N HIS A 236 4.51 10.60 15.60
CA HIS A 236 5.23 11.87 15.39
C HIS A 236 4.29 12.93 14.85
N ILE A 237 4.30 14.12 15.45
CA ILE A 237 3.57 15.27 14.94
C ILE A 237 4.55 16.22 14.25
N ARG A 238 4.29 16.51 12.97
CA ARG A 238 5.06 17.47 12.16
C ARG A 238 4.34 18.79 12.12
N THR A 239 4.91 19.80 12.75
CA THR A 239 4.34 21.15 12.82
C THR A 239 5.04 22.13 11.86
N THR A 240 5.96 21.63 11.04
CA THR A 240 6.69 22.43 10.03
C THR A 240 6.49 21.82 8.65
N ALA A 241 6.07 22.65 7.69
CA ALA A 241 5.86 22.24 6.31
C ALA A 241 7.13 21.62 5.71
N GLY A 242 6.99 20.57 4.92
CA GLY A 242 8.11 19.85 4.31
C GLY A 242 8.62 18.66 5.14
N GLN A 243 8.34 18.60 6.45
CA GLN A 243 8.81 17.50 7.28
C GLN A 243 8.09 16.17 6.96
N LEU A 244 6.78 16.21 6.73
CA LEU A 244 6.03 15.00 6.37
C LEU A 244 6.47 14.47 5.00
N GLU A 245 6.80 15.36 4.05
CA GLU A 245 7.35 14.99 2.75
C GLU A 245 8.69 14.26 2.87
N GLN A 246 9.56 14.69 3.81
CA GLN A 246 10.80 13.98 4.11
C GLN A 246 10.54 12.58 4.69
N ASP A 247 9.56 12.44 5.59
CA ASP A 247 9.16 11.15 6.14
C ASP A 247 8.59 10.20 5.06
N HIS A 248 7.74 10.72 4.16
CA HIS A 248 7.25 9.96 3.01
C HIS A 248 8.38 9.56 2.07
N LEU A 249 9.27 10.49 1.74
CA LEU A 249 10.42 10.25 0.86
C LEU A 249 11.29 9.11 1.39
N LEU A 250 11.60 9.12 2.69
CA LEU A 250 12.38 8.09 3.37
C LEU A 250 11.67 6.74 3.30
N LYS A 251 10.40 6.66 3.71
CA LYS A 251 9.62 5.40 3.66
C LYS A 251 9.49 4.86 2.23
N LEU A 252 9.16 5.72 1.26
CA LEU A 252 8.94 5.30 -0.12
C LEU A 252 10.23 4.78 -0.77
N SER A 253 11.36 5.47 -0.53
CA SER A 253 12.64 5.15 -1.17
C SER A 253 13.41 4.03 -0.48
N ILE A 254 13.16 3.79 0.82
CA ILE A 254 13.83 2.72 1.56
C ILE A 254 12.86 1.55 1.72
N ALA A 255 11.96 1.64 2.70
CA ALA A 255 11.10 0.52 3.08
C ALA A 255 10.35 -0.04 1.87
N ASN A 256 9.62 0.81 1.17
CA ASN A 256 8.82 0.36 0.04
C ASN A 256 9.65 -0.04 -1.18
N ALA A 257 10.75 0.65 -1.49
CA ALA A 257 11.57 0.36 -2.67
C ALA A 257 12.37 -0.93 -2.52
N VAL A 258 13.04 -1.12 -1.38
CA VAL A 258 13.79 -2.34 -1.04
C VAL A 258 12.83 -3.53 -1.00
N HIS A 259 11.65 -3.35 -0.39
CA HIS A 259 10.62 -4.39 -0.40
C HIS A 259 10.16 -4.73 -1.82
N THR A 260 9.94 -3.72 -2.67
CA THR A 260 9.56 -3.92 -4.08
C THR A 260 10.66 -4.69 -4.82
N ALA A 261 11.94 -4.33 -4.69
CA ALA A 261 13.03 -5.06 -5.34
C ALA A 261 13.11 -6.53 -4.88
N MET A 262 12.85 -6.79 -3.61
CA MET A 262 12.90 -8.13 -3.02
C MET A 262 11.70 -9.00 -3.39
N VAL A 263 10.47 -8.47 -3.29
CA VAL A 263 9.23 -9.27 -3.34
C VAL A 263 9.06 -9.99 -4.68
N TYR A 264 9.40 -9.34 -5.79
CA TYR A 264 9.26 -9.96 -7.11
C TYR A 264 10.29 -11.06 -7.34
N LEU A 265 11.51 -10.88 -6.80
CA LEU A 265 12.54 -11.91 -6.85
C LEU A 265 12.08 -13.13 -6.05
N LEU A 266 11.63 -12.93 -4.81
CA LEU A 266 11.08 -14.00 -3.97
C LEU A 266 9.88 -14.69 -4.64
N ALA A 267 8.93 -13.92 -5.17
CA ALA A 267 7.76 -14.45 -5.85
C ALA A 267 8.12 -15.29 -7.08
N LEU A 268 9.01 -14.80 -7.95
CA LEU A 268 9.51 -15.55 -9.11
C LEU A 268 10.21 -16.84 -8.69
N THR A 269 10.89 -16.83 -7.55
CA THR A 269 11.54 -18.01 -6.98
C THR A 269 10.59 -18.91 -6.17
N ARG A 270 9.27 -18.68 -6.27
CA ARG A 270 8.21 -19.45 -5.59
C ARG A 270 8.26 -19.41 -4.06
N VAL A 271 8.89 -18.38 -3.51
CA VAL A 271 8.91 -18.12 -2.08
C VAL A 271 7.65 -17.37 -1.70
N LYS A 272 6.85 -17.95 -0.79
CA LYS A 272 5.55 -17.39 -0.43
C LYS A 272 5.66 -16.15 0.44
N THR A 273 6.56 -16.16 1.43
CA THR A 273 6.57 -15.15 2.49
C THR A 273 7.86 -14.35 2.52
N THR A 274 7.81 -13.10 2.96
CA THR A 274 8.99 -12.23 3.00
C THR A 274 10.06 -12.72 3.98
N CYS A 275 9.68 -13.29 5.13
CA CYS A 275 10.64 -13.73 6.15
C CYS A 275 11.53 -14.91 5.68
N ASP A 276 11.11 -15.63 4.64
CA ASP A 276 11.92 -16.66 3.99
C ASP A 276 13.15 -16.09 3.26
N VAL A 277 13.27 -14.75 3.12
CA VAL A 277 14.47 -14.08 2.59
C VAL A 277 15.75 -14.51 3.31
N LEU A 278 15.66 -14.84 4.61
CA LEU A 278 16.76 -15.34 5.42
C LEU A 278 17.42 -16.61 4.86
N LYS A 279 16.72 -17.34 3.99
CA LYS A 279 17.23 -18.54 3.31
C LYS A 279 18.12 -18.21 2.10
N PHE A 280 18.19 -16.95 1.70
CA PHE A 280 18.84 -16.48 0.47
C PHE A 280 19.80 -15.31 0.76
N PRO A 281 21.01 -15.58 1.29
CA PRO A 281 21.99 -14.54 1.58
C PRO A 281 22.34 -13.65 0.37
N GLU A 282 22.25 -14.19 -0.84
CA GLU A 282 22.50 -13.47 -2.09
C GLU A 282 21.46 -12.37 -2.33
N ILE A 283 20.20 -12.59 -1.92
CA ILE A 283 19.16 -11.56 -1.99
C ILE A 283 19.48 -10.44 -1.00
N ARG A 284 19.94 -10.75 0.22
CA ARG A 284 20.37 -9.73 1.17
C ARG A 284 21.52 -8.89 0.62
N GLN A 285 22.56 -9.53 0.08
CA GLN A 285 23.68 -8.84 -0.55
C GLN A 285 23.24 -7.95 -1.72
N PHE A 286 22.32 -8.45 -2.56
CA PHE A 286 21.73 -7.66 -3.64
C PHE A 286 21.03 -6.40 -3.11
N LEU A 287 20.24 -6.50 -2.04
CA LEU A 287 19.54 -5.35 -1.46
C LEU A 287 20.51 -4.35 -0.82
N ASP A 288 21.58 -4.82 -0.14
CA ASP A 288 22.61 -3.95 0.44
C ASP A 288 23.31 -3.15 -0.67
N LEU A 289 23.61 -3.80 -1.80
CA LEU A 289 24.27 -3.17 -2.94
C LEU A 289 23.35 -2.21 -3.71
N LEU A 290 22.08 -2.58 -3.91
CA LEU A 290 21.07 -1.68 -4.47
C LEU A 290 20.92 -0.42 -3.62
N TYR A 291 20.86 -0.59 -2.29
CA TYR A 291 20.78 0.51 -1.35
C TYR A 291 21.99 1.43 -1.45
N ALA A 292 23.19 0.86 -1.35
CA ALA A 292 24.44 1.61 -1.33
C ALA A 292 24.74 2.33 -2.65
N LYS A 293 24.37 1.74 -3.80
CA LYS A 293 24.73 2.25 -5.13
C LYS A 293 23.72 3.21 -5.73
N ASP A 294 22.43 3.07 -5.42
CA ASP A 294 21.37 3.87 -6.06
C ASP A 294 20.50 4.63 -5.05
N ILE A 295 19.94 3.93 -4.05
CA ILE A 295 18.93 4.49 -3.14
C ILE A 295 19.53 5.54 -2.20
N ALA A 296 20.60 5.20 -1.48
CA ALA A 296 21.21 6.10 -0.51
C ALA A 296 21.76 7.38 -1.16
N PRO A 297 22.51 7.32 -2.29
CA PRO A 297 22.92 8.53 -3.00
C PRO A 297 21.74 9.42 -3.42
N SER A 298 20.66 8.82 -3.93
CA SER A 298 19.45 9.55 -4.34
C SER A 298 18.77 10.26 -3.17
N LEU A 299 18.79 9.65 -1.97
CA LEU A 299 18.25 10.26 -0.76
C LEU A 299 19.09 11.45 -0.29
N VAL A 300 20.43 11.32 -0.32
CA VAL A 300 21.36 12.42 -0.01
C VAL A 300 21.16 13.60 -0.96
N LEU A 301 21.01 13.34 -2.26
CA LEU A 301 20.70 14.38 -3.25
C LEU A 301 19.35 15.08 -3.01
N ARG A 302 18.42 14.40 -2.33
CA ARG A 302 17.09 14.91 -1.98
C ARG A 302 17.00 15.44 -0.54
N GLY A 303 18.15 15.64 0.11
CA GLY A 303 18.23 16.33 1.40
C GLY A 303 18.05 15.44 2.63
N ILE A 304 18.03 14.12 2.48
CA ILE A 304 18.06 13.17 3.59
C ILE A 304 19.51 12.86 3.95
N SER A 305 19.88 12.96 5.23
CA SER A 305 21.25 12.65 5.65
C SER A 305 21.61 11.18 5.41
N LYS A 306 22.89 10.88 5.25
CA LYS A 306 23.36 9.50 5.08
C LYS A 306 23.03 8.67 6.33
N GLU A 307 23.15 9.27 7.50
CA GLU A 307 22.89 8.64 8.80
C GLU A 307 21.41 8.29 8.96
N GLU A 308 20.50 9.21 8.61
CA GLU A 308 19.06 8.95 8.63
C GLU A 308 18.66 7.87 7.60
N ALA A 309 19.24 7.93 6.40
CA ALA A 309 19.01 6.91 5.38
C ALA A 309 19.52 5.54 5.83
N GLN A 310 20.67 5.46 6.51
CA GLN A 310 21.23 4.18 6.97
C GLN A 310 20.40 3.61 8.11
N TYR A 311 20.01 4.45 9.08
CA TYR A 311 19.15 4.04 10.20
C TYR A 311 17.83 3.45 9.70
N ALA A 312 17.16 4.12 8.76
CA ALA A 312 15.91 3.63 8.20
C ALA A 312 16.09 2.34 7.38
N TYR A 313 17.24 2.16 6.71
CA TYR A 313 17.56 0.93 6.01
C TYR A 313 17.78 -0.23 6.98
N ASP A 314 18.56 -0.02 8.04
CA ASP A 314 18.86 -1.04 9.05
C ASP A 314 17.59 -1.47 9.80
N GLU A 315 16.74 -0.52 10.20
CA GLU A 315 15.44 -0.81 10.80
C GLU A 315 14.56 -1.62 9.84
N TRP A 316 14.47 -1.21 8.57
CA TRP A 316 13.66 -1.91 7.58
C TRP A 316 14.15 -3.35 7.34
N MET A 317 15.47 -3.54 7.22
CA MET A 317 16.04 -4.88 7.05
C MET A 317 15.78 -5.76 8.28
N GLY A 318 15.89 -5.22 9.50
CA GLY A 318 15.52 -5.96 10.72
C GLY A 318 14.07 -6.43 10.74
N ARG A 319 13.16 -5.63 10.17
CA ARG A 319 11.72 -5.98 10.04
C ARG A 319 11.47 -7.03 8.96
N VAL A 320 12.11 -6.89 7.80
CA VAL A 320 12.03 -7.86 6.69
C VAL A 320 12.60 -9.22 7.09
N GLU A 321 13.65 -9.22 7.90
CA GLU A 321 14.33 -10.40 8.43
C GLU A 321 13.68 -10.96 9.69
N HIS A 322 12.49 -10.47 10.06
CA HIS A 322 11.76 -11.01 11.19
C HIS A 322 11.34 -12.47 10.93
N LYS A 323 12.10 -13.42 11.47
CA LYS A 323 11.96 -14.87 11.24
C LYS A 323 10.53 -15.40 11.37
N HIS A 324 9.77 -14.84 12.31
CA HIS A 324 8.42 -15.31 12.63
C HIS A 324 7.30 -14.50 11.96
N PHE A 325 7.63 -13.43 11.22
CA PHE A 325 6.63 -12.53 10.64
C PHE A 325 6.98 -12.20 9.20
N GLY A 326 6.16 -12.69 8.27
CA GLY A 326 6.32 -12.45 6.85
C GLY A 326 5.00 -12.04 6.22
N LEU A 327 5.09 -11.19 5.20
CA LEU A 327 3.96 -10.87 4.34
C LEU A 327 3.96 -11.80 3.12
N ASP A 328 2.78 -12.05 2.55
CA ASP A 328 2.65 -12.85 1.34
C ASP A 328 3.21 -12.07 0.12
N ASN A 329 4.23 -12.61 -0.53
CA ASN A 329 4.95 -11.96 -1.62
C ASN A 329 4.07 -11.71 -2.85
N PHE A 330 3.08 -12.57 -3.12
CA PHE A 330 2.17 -12.40 -4.25
C PHE A 330 1.12 -11.34 -3.95
N TRP A 331 0.63 -11.29 -2.71
CA TRP A 331 -0.24 -10.21 -2.24
C TRP A 331 0.48 -8.86 -2.30
N VAL A 332 1.70 -8.78 -1.75
CA VAL A 332 2.52 -7.56 -1.77
C VAL A 332 2.98 -7.23 -3.18
N GLY A 333 3.14 -8.20 -4.08
CA GLY A 333 3.55 -8.02 -5.47
C GLY A 333 2.51 -7.36 -6.38
N GLN A 334 1.25 -7.21 -5.95
CA GLN A 334 0.20 -6.60 -6.77
C GLN A 334 0.53 -5.13 -7.14
N ASN A 335 -0.01 -4.64 -8.26
CA ASN A 335 0.22 -3.28 -8.77
C ASN A 335 1.70 -2.93 -9.02
N ALA A 336 2.43 -3.86 -9.65
CA ALA A 336 3.89 -3.81 -9.74
C ALA A 336 4.45 -2.57 -10.41
N MET A 337 3.91 -2.14 -11.56
CA MET A 337 4.45 -0.96 -12.24
C MET A 337 4.14 0.36 -11.52
N LEU A 338 2.99 0.46 -10.86
CA LEU A 338 2.70 1.61 -10.00
C LEU A 338 3.73 1.69 -8.86
N LYS A 339 4.02 0.56 -8.22
CA LYS A 339 5.02 0.46 -7.14
C LYS A 339 6.42 0.75 -7.66
N PHE A 340 6.80 0.19 -8.81
CA PHE A 340 8.08 0.48 -9.45
C PHE A 340 8.26 1.97 -9.68
N GLY A 341 7.28 2.63 -10.31
CA GLY A 341 7.31 4.06 -10.62
C GLY A 341 7.58 4.92 -9.39
N VAL A 342 6.75 4.77 -8.35
CA VAL A 342 6.81 5.66 -7.18
C VAL A 342 7.93 5.31 -6.19
N ARG A 343 8.50 4.10 -6.24
CA ARG A 343 9.48 3.61 -5.25
C ARG A 343 10.91 3.49 -5.80
N LEU A 344 11.08 2.77 -6.91
CA LEU A 344 12.40 2.48 -7.49
C LEU A 344 12.74 3.47 -8.60
N PHE A 345 11.83 3.72 -9.54
CA PHE A 345 12.10 4.62 -10.65
C PHE A 345 12.28 6.07 -10.20
N SER A 346 11.57 6.51 -9.15
CA SER A 346 11.79 7.83 -8.53
C SER A 346 13.21 8.03 -8.00
N THR A 347 13.91 6.96 -7.61
CA THR A 347 15.34 6.99 -7.25
C THR A 347 16.20 7.31 -8.48
N VAL A 348 15.94 6.63 -9.59
CA VAL A 348 16.63 6.83 -10.87
C VAL A 348 16.39 8.24 -11.41
N GLU A 349 15.13 8.67 -11.45
CA GLU A 349 14.73 10.00 -11.92
C GLU A 349 15.45 11.11 -11.14
N ALA A 350 15.51 10.99 -9.82
CA ALA A 350 16.20 11.98 -8.97
C ALA A 350 17.70 12.05 -9.26
N ASN A 351 18.36 10.90 -9.43
CA ASN A 351 19.79 10.85 -9.75
C ASN A 351 20.08 11.42 -11.15
N VAL A 352 19.35 10.99 -12.18
CA VAL A 352 19.53 11.48 -13.56
C VAL A 352 19.29 12.99 -13.66
N THR A 353 18.28 13.51 -12.95
CA THR A 353 17.95 14.95 -12.97
C THR A 353 19.07 15.81 -12.35
N LYS A 354 19.86 15.25 -11.43
CA LYS A 354 20.93 15.97 -10.73
C LYS A 354 22.32 15.70 -11.31
N ASP A 355 22.50 14.56 -11.95
CA ASP A 355 23.75 14.12 -12.56
C ASP A 355 23.45 13.43 -13.90
N GLU A 356 23.69 14.14 -15.01
CA GLU A 356 23.49 13.62 -16.36
C GLU A 356 24.42 12.44 -16.70
N THR A 357 25.51 12.27 -15.93
CA THR A 357 26.46 11.17 -16.08
C THR A 357 26.06 9.94 -15.27
N TYR A 358 25.11 10.08 -14.34
CA TYR A 358 24.60 8.96 -13.57
C TYR A 358 24.06 7.87 -14.49
N ARG A 359 24.43 6.63 -14.17
CA ARG A 359 23.87 5.43 -14.76
C ARG A 359 23.37 4.56 -13.61
N PRO A 360 22.13 4.04 -13.68
CA PRO A 360 21.65 3.08 -12.70
C PRO A 360 22.63 1.94 -12.55
N SER A 361 22.85 1.49 -11.31
CA SER A 361 23.72 0.33 -11.09
C SER A 361 23.12 -0.93 -11.73
N VAL A 362 23.96 -1.95 -11.89
CA VAL A 362 23.51 -3.28 -12.32
C VAL A 362 22.44 -3.86 -11.40
N PHE A 363 22.39 -3.46 -10.12
CA PHE A 363 21.40 -3.92 -9.16
C PHE A 363 20.04 -3.26 -9.40
N MET A 364 20.01 -1.96 -9.72
CA MET A 364 18.75 -1.29 -10.11
C MET A 364 18.22 -1.83 -11.43
N ALA A 365 19.11 -2.09 -12.39
CA ALA A 365 18.75 -2.75 -13.65
C ALA A 365 18.18 -4.15 -13.41
N PHE A 366 18.82 -4.97 -12.55
CA PHE A 366 18.35 -6.29 -12.17
C PHE A 366 16.98 -6.24 -11.48
N ALA A 367 16.77 -5.34 -10.51
CA ALA A 367 15.47 -5.15 -9.86
C ALA A 367 14.36 -4.85 -10.88
N THR A 368 14.66 -4.01 -11.87
CA THR A 368 13.74 -3.67 -12.96
C THR A 368 13.45 -4.88 -13.84
N ALA A 369 14.48 -5.64 -14.22
CA ALA A 369 14.34 -6.84 -15.03
C ALA A 369 13.48 -7.91 -14.34
N VAL A 370 13.68 -8.14 -13.04
CA VAL A 370 12.89 -9.06 -12.21
C VAL A 370 11.41 -8.66 -12.20
N ILE A 371 11.09 -7.37 -12.07
CA ILE A 371 9.71 -6.85 -12.13
C ILE A 371 9.09 -7.11 -13.50
N LEU A 372 9.81 -6.81 -14.58
CA LEU A 372 9.35 -7.04 -15.94
C LEU A 372 9.14 -8.54 -16.21
N ARG A 373 10.04 -9.39 -15.71
CA ARG A 373 9.93 -10.85 -15.82
C ARG A 373 8.71 -11.38 -15.06
N TYR A 374 8.42 -10.86 -13.86
CA TYR A 374 7.22 -11.19 -13.09
C TYR A 374 5.94 -10.83 -13.86
N LEU A 375 5.97 -9.73 -14.61
CA LEU A 375 4.87 -9.23 -15.42
C LEU A 375 4.82 -9.84 -16.83
N THR A 376 5.71 -10.75 -17.19
CA THR A 376 5.70 -11.33 -18.54
C THR A 376 4.62 -12.42 -18.63
N PRO A 377 3.60 -12.26 -19.50
CA PRO A 377 2.59 -13.29 -19.66
C PRO A 377 3.17 -14.52 -20.34
N THR A 378 2.78 -15.71 -19.90
CA THR A 378 3.08 -16.98 -20.58
C THR A 378 1.94 -17.46 -21.46
N GLN A 379 0.89 -16.65 -21.59
CA GLN A 379 -0.28 -16.95 -22.41
C GLN A 379 -0.57 -15.77 -23.35
N PRO A 380 -0.99 -16.02 -24.60
CA PRO A 380 -1.22 -14.98 -25.59
C PRO A 380 -2.47 -14.13 -25.31
N HIS A 381 -3.39 -14.63 -24.47
CA HIS A 381 -4.66 -13.97 -24.19
C HIS A 381 -4.82 -13.75 -22.70
N ALA A 382 -5.15 -12.52 -22.32
CA ALA A 382 -5.65 -12.22 -20.98
C ALA A 382 -7.10 -12.69 -20.84
N ARG A 383 -7.46 -13.14 -19.64
CA ARG A 383 -8.87 -13.25 -19.25
C ARG A 383 -9.32 -11.91 -18.67
N LYS A 384 -10.60 -11.57 -18.76
CA LYS A 384 -11.13 -10.44 -17.98
C LYS A 384 -11.64 -10.91 -16.62
N GLU A 385 -11.53 -10.06 -15.60
CA GLU A 385 -12.12 -10.33 -14.27
C GLU A 385 -13.66 -10.44 -14.36
N ASN A 386 -14.28 -9.65 -15.23
CA ASN A 386 -15.68 -9.67 -15.66
C ASN A 386 -15.79 -8.92 -17.02
N ASP A 387 -16.97 -8.85 -17.66
CA ASP A 387 -17.10 -8.32 -19.04
C ASP A 387 -16.46 -6.92 -19.26
N ASN A 388 -16.44 -6.09 -18.21
CA ASN A 388 -15.88 -4.73 -18.19
C ASN A 388 -14.69 -4.55 -17.24
N GLY A 389 -14.13 -5.64 -16.71
CA GLY A 389 -13.08 -5.62 -15.69
C GLY A 389 -11.68 -5.54 -16.27
N PRO A 390 -10.66 -5.35 -15.40
CA PRO A 390 -9.27 -5.37 -15.83
C PRO A 390 -8.90 -6.70 -16.51
N GLU A 391 -7.97 -6.61 -17.44
CA GLU A 391 -7.30 -7.77 -18.00
C GLU A 391 -6.42 -8.43 -16.91
N ILE A 392 -6.64 -9.72 -16.73
CA ILE A 392 -5.87 -10.62 -15.88
C ILE A 392 -5.00 -11.48 -16.78
N PHE A 393 -3.70 -11.39 -16.57
CA PHE A 393 -2.70 -12.17 -17.27
C PHE A 393 -2.20 -13.32 -16.38
N VAL A 394 -1.65 -14.34 -17.02
CA VAL A 394 -0.99 -15.47 -16.37
C VAL A 394 0.48 -15.41 -16.71
N GLY A 395 1.34 -15.33 -15.69
CA GLY A 395 2.79 -15.49 -15.81
C GLY A 395 3.28 -16.81 -15.22
N ALA A 396 4.59 -17.03 -15.30
CA ALA A 396 5.26 -18.19 -14.73
C ALA A 396 6.40 -17.79 -13.78
N MET A 397 6.52 -18.55 -12.70
CA MET A 397 7.58 -18.54 -11.70
C MET A 397 8.65 -19.58 -12.04
N ASP A 398 9.89 -19.22 -11.78
CA ASP A 398 11.06 -20.06 -12.00
C ASP A 398 11.17 -21.12 -10.90
N SER A 399 11.64 -22.32 -11.24
CA SER A 399 11.93 -23.36 -10.25
C SER A 399 13.36 -23.16 -9.74
N ILE A 400 13.57 -23.00 -8.42
CA ILE A 400 14.91 -22.86 -7.85
C ILE A 400 15.69 -24.20 -7.89
N GLN A 401 15.01 -25.35 -7.81
CA GLN A 401 15.68 -26.61 -7.46
C GLN A 401 15.65 -27.70 -8.53
N ASP A 402 14.75 -27.64 -9.52
CA ASP A 402 14.76 -28.60 -10.63
C ASP A 402 13.91 -28.10 -11.80
N ARG A 403 14.39 -28.26 -13.03
CA ARG A 403 13.59 -27.98 -14.25
C ARG A 403 12.42 -28.96 -14.42
N THR A 404 12.34 -29.99 -13.59
CA THR A 404 11.23 -30.95 -13.57
C THR A 404 10.04 -30.28 -12.88
N PRO A 405 8.86 -30.19 -13.53
CA PRO A 405 7.66 -29.74 -12.85
C PRO A 405 7.37 -30.70 -11.70
N ILE A 406 7.58 -30.24 -10.46
CA ILE A 406 7.09 -30.98 -9.30
C ILE A 406 5.58 -30.80 -9.30
N TYR A 407 4.89 -31.72 -9.97
CA TYR A 407 3.47 -31.95 -9.77
C TYR A 407 3.28 -32.40 -8.31
N SER A 408 3.23 -31.44 -7.39
CA SER A 408 2.76 -31.71 -6.04
C SER A 408 1.33 -32.23 -6.14
N THR A 409 1.07 -33.41 -5.61
CA THR A 409 -0.26 -34.00 -5.45
C THR A 409 -1.16 -33.21 -4.49
N THR A 410 -0.60 -32.21 -3.80
CA THR A 410 -1.37 -31.16 -3.11
C THR A 410 -1.22 -29.86 -3.91
N GLU A 411 -2.16 -29.65 -4.82
CA GLU A 411 -2.28 -28.40 -5.56
C GLU A 411 -2.64 -27.27 -4.58
N LYS A 412 -1.63 -26.53 -4.11
CA LYS A 412 -1.85 -25.36 -3.26
C LYS A 412 -2.00 -24.14 -4.16
N THR A 413 -3.22 -23.95 -4.67
CA THR A 413 -3.61 -22.69 -5.31
C THR A 413 -4.09 -21.74 -4.23
N TRP A 414 -3.45 -20.58 -4.10
CA TRP A 414 -3.92 -19.49 -3.24
C TRP A 414 -4.76 -18.56 -4.09
N VAL A 415 -5.99 -18.28 -3.65
CA VAL A 415 -6.87 -17.27 -4.26
C VAL A 415 -6.93 -16.07 -3.33
N TYR A 416 -6.60 -14.90 -3.86
CA TYR A 416 -6.61 -13.64 -3.12
C TYR A 416 -7.99 -12.98 -3.18
N ALA A 417 -8.23 -11.98 -2.32
CA ALA A 417 -9.54 -11.32 -2.20
C ALA A 417 -10.03 -10.66 -3.50
N ASN A 418 -9.12 -10.36 -4.44
CA ASN A 418 -9.41 -9.86 -5.78
C ASN A 418 -9.49 -10.96 -6.86
N GLY A 419 -9.63 -12.23 -6.46
CA GLY A 419 -9.78 -13.36 -7.39
C GLY A 419 -8.51 -13.75 -8.16
N LEU A 420 -7.40 -13.04 -7.98
CA LEU A 420 -6.09 -13.46 -8.49
C LEU A 420 -5.64 -14.73 -7.77
N CYS A 421 -4.84 -15.55 -8.45
CA CYS A 421 -4.26 -16.72 -7.83
C CYS A 421 -2.76 -16.88 -8.08
N ALA A 422 -2.11 -17.60 -7.18
CA ALA A 422 -0.76 -18.10 -7.34
C ALA A 422 -0.73 -19.58 -6.98
N ASN A 423 0.09 -20.37 -7.69
CA ASN A 423 0.26 -21.78 -7.46
C ASN A 423 1.75 -22.12 -7.55
N ILE A 424 2.36 -22.29 -6.37
CA ILE A 424 3.79 -22.55 -6.19
C ILE A 424 4.18 -23.90 -6.82
N SER A 425 3.31 -24.91 -6.78
CA SER A 425 3.57 -26.22 -7.36
C SER A 425 3.74 -26.13 -8.88
N THR A 426 2.80 -25.48 -9.56
CA THR A 426 2.80 -25.33 -11.03
C THR A 426 3.68 -24.19 -11.52
N GLY A 427 4.04 -23.25 -10.65
CA GLY A 427 4.71 -22.02 -11.05
C GLY A 427 3.78 -20.95 -11.61
N LYS A 428 2.46 -21.15 -11.64
CA LYS A 428 1.54 -20.17 -12.25
C LYS A 428 1.23 -19.02 -11.29
N VAL A 429 1.23 -17.79 -11.82
CA VAL A 429 0.82 -16.59 -11.07
C VAL A 429 -0.06 -15.70 -11.94
N MET A 430 -1.08 -15.08 -11.34
CA MET A 430 -1.95 -14.12 -12.00
C MET A 430 -1.67 -12.69 -11.55
N PHE A 431 -1.73 -11.75 -12.49
CA PHE A 431 -1.57 -10.32 -12.20
C PHE A 431 -2.49 -9.46 -13.09
N MET A 432 -2.85 -8.28 -12.59
CA MET A 432 -3.73 -7.32 -13.28
C MET A 432 -2.94 -6.29 -14.09
N ALA A 433 -3.55 -5.80 -15.16
CA ALA A 433 -3.01 -4.78 -16.06
C ALA A 433 -3.24 -3.32 -15.64
N PHE A 434 -3.69 -3.05 -14.41
CA PHE A 434 -4.32 -1.77 -14.02
C PHE A 434 -3.46 -0.49 -14.19
N ALA A 435 -2.15 -0.61 -14.44
CA ALA A 435 -1.29 0.50 -14.89
C ALA A 435 -0.30 0.05 -15.99
N THR A 436 -0.55 -1.12 -16.55
CA THR A 436 0.41 -2.00 -17.21
C THR A 436 -0.03 -2.40 -18.61
N ALA A 437 -1.27 -2.13 -19.02
CA ALA A 437 -1.80 -2.58 -20.30
C ALA A 437 -0.92 -2.19 -21.51
N VAL A 438 -0.22 -1.06 -21.42
CA VAL A 438 0.74 -0.61 -22.42
C VAL A 438 2.02 -1.47 -22.41
N ILE A 439 2.64 -1.66 -21.24
CA ILE A 439 3.88 -2.46 -21.08
C ILE A 439 3.63 -3.96 -21.32
N LEU A 440 2.51 -4.50 -20.85
CA LEU A 440 2.15 -5.90 -21.03
C LEU A 440 1.94 -6.24 -22.50
N ARG A 441 1.38 -5.32 -23.30
CA ARG A 441 1.29 -5.48 -24.76
C ARG A 441 2.64 -5.45 -25.49
N TYR A 442 3.70 -4.96 -24.83
CA TYR A 442 5.08 -5.00 -25.32
C TYR A 442 5.81 -6.28 -24.89
N LEU A 443 5.52 -6.77 -23.68
CA LEU A 443 6.07 -8.01 -23.15
C LEU A 443 5.38 -9.28 -23.69
N THR A 444 4.17 -9.17 -24.25
CA THR A 444 3.52 -10.30 -24.93
C THR A 444 4.27 -10.60 -26.23
N PRO A 445 4.74 -11.84 -26.44
CA PRO A 445 5.37 -12.24 -27.70
C PRO A 445 4.43 -11.95 -28.88
N ARG A 446 4.87 -11.10 -29.83
CA ARG A 446 4.08 -10.75 -31.02
C ARG A 446 4.28 -11.70 -32.20
N GLN A 447 5.34 -12.51 -32.18
CA GLN A 447 5.61 -13.52 -33.19
C GLN A 447 5.79 -14.90 -32.55
N PRO A 448 5.25 -15.96 -33.16
CA PRO A 448 5.41 -17.33 -32.68
C PRO A 448 6.82 -17.91 -32.92
N ASP A 449 7.66 -17.25 -33.72
CA ASP A 449 8.94 -17.80 -34.17
C ASP A 449 10.13 -17.10 -33.49
N ALA A 450 10.65 -17.71 -32.43
CA ALA A 450 11.94 -17.34 -31.85
C ALA A 450 13.07 -17.68 -32.82
N ARG A 451 14.12 -16.85 -32.88
CA ARG A 451 15.34 -17.17 -33.64
C ARG A 451 16.41 -17.68 -32.67
N LYS A 452 17.11 -18.75 -33.01
CA LYS A 452 18.23 -19.24 -32.19
C LYS A 452 19.54 -18.65 -32.67
N GLU A 453 20.44 -18.32 -31.75
CA GLU A 453 21.77 -17.80 -32.09
C GLU A 453 22.62 -18.86 -32.85
N ASN A 454 22.32 -20.14 -32.62
CA ASN A 454 22.79 -21.31 -33.37
C ASN A 454 21.86 -22.52 -33.06
N ASP A 455 22.03 -23.67 -33.73
CA ASP A 455 21.13 -24.84 -33.58
C ASP A 455 20.94 -25.33 -32.13
N ASN A 456 21.85 -24.98 -31.22
CA ASN A 456 21.82 -25.34 -29.79
C ASN A 456 21.79 -24.12 -28.84
N GLY A 457 21.58 -22.91 -29.37
CA GLY A 457 21.68 -21.65 -28.63
C GLY A 457 20.37 -21.24 -27.97
N PRO A 458 20.42 -20.28 -27.03
CA PRO A 458 19.22 -19.72 -26.42
C PRO A 458 18.30 -19.10 -27.46
N GLU A 459 16.99 -19.19 -27.23
CA GLU A 459 15.99 -18.59 -28.10
C GLU A 459 15.97 -17.08 -27.91
N ILE A 460 16.18 -16.33 -28.99
CA ILE A 460 16.11 -14.87 -29.01
C ILE A 460 14.71 -14.47 -29.45
N PHE A 461 14.04 -13.71 -28.59
CA PHE A 461 12.73 -13.13 -28.84
C PHE A 461 12.84 -11.65 -29.19
N VAL A 462 11.95 -11.18 -30.06
CA VAL A 462 11.88 -9.79 -30.50
C VAL A 462 10.59 -9.14 -29.97
N GLY A 463 10.74 -8.10 -29.15
CA GLY A 463 9.63 -7.25 -28.70
C GLY A 463 9.53 -5.96 -29.55
N ALA A 464 8.39 -5.28 -29.47
CA ALA A 464 8.17 -3.96 -30.09
C ALA A 464 7.41 -3.03 -29.14
N MET A 465 7.87 -1.78 -28.98
CA MET A 465 7.21 -0.71 -28.21
C MET A 465 6.40 0.22 -29.13
N ASP A 466 5.13 0.48 -28.78
CA ASP A 466 4.24 1.46 -29.42
C ASP A 466 4.15 2.77 -28.58
N SER A 467 3.54 3.83 -29.12
CA SER A 467 3.25 5.08 -28.39
C SER A 467 2.18 4.91 -27.30
N ILE A 468 2.38 5.58 -26.16
CA ILE A 468 1.46 5.66 -25.01
C ILE A 468 0.15 6.38 -25.36
N GLN A 469 0.14 7.27 -26.37
CA GLN A 469 -1.04 8.09 -26.70
C GLN A 469 -1.79 7.65 -27.96
N ASP A 470 -1.09 7.23 -29.03
CA ASP A 470 -1.71 7.11 -30.36
C ASP A 470 -1.57 5.75 -31.05
N ARG A 471 -1.02 4.72 -30.39
CA ARG A 471 -0.76 3.39 -31.01
C ARG A 471 0.15 3.44 -32.25
N THR A 472 0.83 4.53 -32.53
CA THR A 472 1.86 4.67 -33.57
C THR A 472 3.26 4.58 -32.94
N PRO A 473 4.29 4.01 -33.60
CA PRO A 473 5.63 3.92 -32.99
C PRO A 473 6.21 5.32 -32.69
N ILE A 474 6.87 5.47 -31.53
CA ILE A 474 7.58 6.71 -31.17
C ILE A 474 8.88 6.73 -31.97
N TYR A 475 8.86 7.35 -33.15
CA TYR A 475 10.08 7.57 -33.93
C TYR A 475 10.84 8.78 -33.37
N SER A 476 12.02 8.55 -32.81
CA SER A 476 13.07 9.57 -32.76
C SER A 476 13.76 9.61 -34.13
N THR A 477 14.03 10.81 -34.65
CA THR A 477 14.79 11.00 -35.90
C THR A 477 16.30 10.72 -35.76
N THR A 478 16.76 10.40 -34.55
CA THR A 478 18.11 9.89 -34.30
C THR A 478 18.04 8.45 -33.83
N GLU A 479 18.56 7.53 -34.67
CA GLU A 479 18.73 6.13 -34.32
C GLU A 479 19.71 6.02 -33.15
N LYS A 480 19.23 5.50 -32.02
CA LYS A 480 20.09 5.07 -30.90
C LYS A 480 19.78 3.63 -30.58
N THR A 481 20.55 2.74 -31.18
CA THR A 481 20.62 1.32 -30.79
C THR A 481 21.62 1.18 -29.66
N TRP A 482 21.16 0.72 -28.51
CA TRP A 482 22.02 0.31 -27.41
C TRP A 482 22.39 -1.15 -27.63
N LEU A 483 23.69 -1.42 -27.75
CA LEU A 483 24.24 -2.77 -27.83
C LEU A 483 24.73 -3.17 -26.46
N TYR A 484 24.23 -4.28 -25.94
CA TYR A 484 24.68 -4.88 -24.70
C TYR A 484 25.88 -5.78 -24.96
N ALA A 485 26.68 -6.03 -23.92
CA ALA A 485 27.92 -6.82 -24.03
C ALA A 485 27.68 -8.28 -24.48
N ASN A 486 26.44 -8.79 -24.32
CA ASN A 486 26.02 -10.12 -24.75
C ASN A 486 25.44 -10.14 -26.18
N GLY A 487 25.62 -9.08 -26.97
CA GLY A 487 25.15 -9.01 -28.36
C GLY A 487 23.67 -8.67 -28.54
N LEU A 488 22.91 -8.53 -27.44
CA LEU A 488 21.53 -8.05 -27.50
C LEU A 488 21.47 -6.57 -27.88
N SER A 489 20.39 -6.20 -28.55
CA SER A 489 20.13 -4.80 -28.91
C SER A 489 18.81 -4.29 -28.34
N ALA A 490 18.81 -3.02 -27.92
CA ALA A 490 17.60 -2.26 -27.67
C ALA A 490 17.65 -0.96 -28.47
N ASN A 491 16.74 -0.81 -29.43
CA ASN A 491 16.61 0.38 -30.24
C ASN A 491 15.42 1.20 -29.73
N ILE A 492 15.74 2.19 -28.91
CA ILE A 492 14.75 3.05 -28.24
C ILE A 492 13.96 3.87 -29.28
N SER A 493 14.59 4.23 -30.40
CA SER A 493 13.99 4.99 -31.51
C SER A 493 12.98 4.21 -32.37
N THR A 494 13.00 2.88 -32.33
CA THR A 494 12.09 2.00 -33.09
C THR A 494 11.22 1.14 -32.20
N GLY A 495 11.43 1.21 -30.88
CA GLY A 495 10.76 0.37 -29.90
C GLY A 495 11.19 -1.10 -29.93
N LYS A 496 12.16 -1.49 -30.77
CA LYS A 496 12.59 -2.89 -30.88
C LYS A 496 13.59 -3.25 -29.80
N TYR A 497 13.42 -4.40 -29.18
CA TYR A 497 14.41 -4.96 -28.24
C TYR A 497 14.49 -6.47 -28.38
N GLU A 498 15.67 -7.01 -28.06
CA GLU A 498 15.97 -8.43 -28.08
C GLU A 498 16.18 -8.94 -26.65
N PHE A 499 15.70 -10.14 -26.36
CA PHE A 499 15.98 -10.85 -25.10
C PHE A 499 16.18 -12.34 -25.37
N MET A 500 17.01 -12.99 -24.58
CA MET A 500 17.33 -14.43 -24.67
C MET A 500 16.58 -15.23 -23.61
N ASP A 501 16.09 -16.41 -23.97
CA ASP A 501 15.59 -17.40 -23.01
C ASP A 501 16.73 -17.90 -22.12
N GLY A 502 16.57 -17.81 -20.80
CA GLY A 502 17.47 -18.44 -19.83
C GLY A 502 18.73 -17.68 -19.42
N GLU A 503 18.92 -16.40 -19.81
CA GLU A 503 19.96 -15.56 -19.19
C GLU A 503 19.40 -14.83 -17.94
N LYS A 504 20.15 -14.94 -16.83
CA LYS A 504 19.85 -14.36 -15.51
C LYS A 504 20.00 -12.85 -15.47
#